data_AF-A0A920F6H3-F1
#
_entry.id   AF-A0A920F6H3-F1
#
_cell.length_a   1.000
_cell.length_b   1.000
_cell.length_c   1.000
_cell.angle_alpha   90.00
_cell.angle_beta   90.00
_cell.angle_gamma   90.00
#
_symmetry.space_group_name_H-M   'P 1'
#
loop_
_entity.id
_entity.type
_entity.pdbx_description
1 polymer ?
#
loop_
_entity_poly.entity_id
_entity_poly.type
_entity_poly.pdbx_seq_one_letter_code
_entity_poly.pdbx_strand_id
1 'polypeptide(L)'
;MEEFFRSSRFTALIEDERFKNQTLRTENIDALYQIVSDTILSKTSQEWLVILEEVDIPAGPVNSPEDLLNCPHLTAVKMFPEVDHPTEGRMTHKVPVSFSKTPGGLYEHAKVLGENTEQILSDLGLSDTDISDLYESGAIRGASQTIIAYLGKGNSSMQIYRNITNIPLTEIKDTVST
;
A
#
# COMPACT_ATOMS: atom_id res chain seq x y z
N MET A 1 2.51 -30.43 -19.08
CA MET A 1 1.40 -29.89 -19.91
C MET A 1 0.56 -31.00 -20.55
N GLU A 2 1.14 -32.00 -21.23
CA GLU A 2 0.36 -33.18 -21.69
C GLU A 2 -0.25 -33.98 -20.53
N GLU A 3 0.45 -34.08 -19.40
CA GLU A 3 -0.01 -34.81 -18.20
C GLU A 3 -1.26 -34.19 -17.56
N PHE A 4 -1.34 -32.86 -17.54
CA PHE A 4 -2.56 -32.14 -17.15
C PHE A 4 -3.74 -32.51 -18.03
N PHE A 5 -3.57 -32.46 -19.35
CA PHE A 5 -4.68 -32.77 -20.24
C PHE A 5 -5.12 -34.25 -20.13
N ARG A 6 -4.20 -35.16 -19.78
CA ARG A 6 -4.53 -36.58 -19.52
C ARG A 6 -5.27 -36.80 -18.20
N SER A 7 -4.88 -36.12 -17.12
CA SER A 7 -5.47 -36.32 -15.79
C SER A 7 -6.84 -35.67 -15.62
N SER A 8 -7.09 -34.55 -16.30
CA SER A 8 -8.22 -33.66 -15.98
C SER A 8 -9.46 -33.83 -16.88
N ARG A 9 -9.60 -34.98 -17.57
CA ARG A 9 -10.65 -35.24 -18.60
C ARG A 9 -10.58 -34.31 -19.82
N PHE A 10 -9.48 -33.57 -20.00
CA PHE A 10 -9.24 -32.78 -21.21
C PHE A 10 -8.50 -33.58 -22.30
N THR A 11 -8.65 -34.91 -22.31
CA THR A 11 -8.12 -35.76 -23.38
C THR A 11 -8.62 -35.34 -24.76
N ALA A 12 -9.82 -34.76 -24.84
CA ALA A 12 -10.36 -34.19 -26.06
C ALA A 12 -9.51 -33.01 -26.62
N LEU A 13 -8.78 -32.27 -25.77
CA LEU A 13 -7.87 -31.19 -26.21
C LEU A 13 -6.53 -31.72 -26.74
N ILE A 14 -6.09 -32.90 -26.29
CA ILE A 14 -4.84 -33.52 -26.78
C ILE A 14 -5.02 -34.00 -28.21
N GLU A 15 -6.19 -34.55 -28.53
CA GLU A 15 -6.51 -35.14 -29.83
C GLU A 15 -7.02 -34.10 -30.84
N ASP A 16 -7.27 -32.85 -30.42
CA ASP A 16 -7.74 -31.80 -31.30
C ASP A 16 -6.56 -31.20 -32.09
N GLU A 17 -6.57 -31.38 -33.41
CA GLU A 17 -5.53 -30.88 -34.32
C GLU A 17 -5.31 -29.37 -34.19
N ARG A 18 -6.32 -28.60 -33.75
CA ARG A 18 -6.18 -27.15 -33.49
C ARG A 18 -5.17 -26.84 -32.37
N PHE A 19 -4.89 -27.79 -31.47
CA PHE A 19 -4.06 -27.55 -30.28
C PHE A 19 -2.74 -28.34 -30.25
N LYS A 20 -2.41 -29.03 -31.35
CA LYS A 20 -1.29 -29.98 -31.44
C LYS A 20 0.11 -29.37 -31.27
N ASN A 21 0.30 -28.10 -31.62
CA ASN A 21 1.55 -27.39 -31.45
C ASN A 21 1.32 -25.96 -30.94
N GLN A 22 2.39 -25.26 -30.57
CA GLN A 22 2.28 -23.92 -30.01
C GLN A 22 1.67 -22.91 -31.00
N THR A 23 2.05 -22.96 -32.28
CA THR A 23 1.54 -22.04 -33.31
C THR A 23 0.04 -22.19 -33.49
N LEU A 24 -0.44 -23.42 -33.70
CA LEU A 24 -1.86 -23.71 -33.88
C LEU A 24 -2.67 -23.36 -32.63
N ARG A 25 -2.12 -23.59 -31.43
CA ARG A 25 -2.77 -23.16 -30.17
C ARG A 25 -2.92 -21.65 -30.07
N THR A 26 -1.90 -20.89 -30.47
CA THR A 26 -1.97 -19.43 -30.48
C THR A 26 -2.99 -18.93 -31.51
N GLU A 27 -3.04 -19.54 -32.69
CA GLU A 27 -4.03 -19.20 -33.73
C GLU A 27 -5.47 -19.52 -33.31
N ASN A 28 -5.66 -20.54 -32.46
CA ASN A 28 -6.96 -20.99 -31.98
C ASN A 28 -7.18 -20.67 -30.49
N ILE A 29 -6.51 -19.64 -29.96
CA ILE A 29 -6.46 -19.37 -28.52
C ILE A 29 -7.84 -19.09 -27.93
N ASP A 30 -8.72 -18.41 -28.66
CA ASP A 30 -10.09 -18.12 -28.21
C ASP A 30 -10.90 -19.40 -28.02
N ALA A 31 -10.78 -20.35 -28.96
CA ALA A 31 -11.43 -21.64 -28.85
C ALA A 31 -10.89 -22.46 -27.67
N LEU A 32 -9.57 -22.39 -27.41
CA LEU A 32 -8.96 -23.04 -26.26
C LEU A 32 -9.49 -22.44 -24.95
N TYR A 33 -9.51 -21.11 -24.82
CA TYR A 33 -10.01 -20.44 -23.63
C TYR A 33 -11.50 -20.72 -23.38
N GLN A 34 -12.32 -20.81 -24.44
CA GLN A 34 -13.73 -21.17 -24.29
C GLN A 34 -13.89 -22.56 -23.67
N ILE A 35 -13.16 -23.56 -24.18
CA ILE A 35 -13.22 -24.93 -23.65
C ILE A 35 -12.75 -24.98 -22.20
N VAL A 36 -11.65 -24.28 -21.89
CA VAL A 36 -11.13 -24.20 -20.51
C VAL A 36 -12.14 -23.50 -19.58
N SER A 37 -12.74 -22.40 -20.02
CA SER A 37 -13.77 -21.66 -19.26
C SER A 37 -14.99 -22.51 -18.98
N ASP A 38 -15.47 -23.27 -19.96
CA ASP A 38 -16.62 -24.16 -19.76
C ASP A 38 -16.28 -25.30 -18.79
N THR A 39 -15.04 -25.80 -18.87
CA THR A 39 -14.60 -26.91 -18.02
C THR A 39 -14.36 -26.48 -16.58
N ILE A 40 -13.75 -25.31 -16.35
CA ILE A 40 -13.41 -24.84 -14.99
C ILE A 40 -14.66 -24.62 -14.13
N LEU A 41 -15.84 -24.40 -14.74
CA LEU A 41 -17.12 -24.28 -14.03
C LEU A 41 -17.62 -25.60 -13.42
N SER A 42 -17.07 -26.74 -13.81
CA SER A 42 -17.54 -28.06 -13.36
C SER A 42 -17.10 -28.45 -11.94
N LYS A 43 -16.20 -27.68 -11.32
CA LYS A 43 -15.69 -27.91 -9.95
C LYS A 43 -15.47 -26.60 -9.23
N THR A 44 -15.39 -26.67 -7.91
CA THR A 44 -14.98 -25.55 -7.08
C THR A 44 -13.50 -25.23 -7.27
N SER A 45 -13.08 -23.99 -6.96
CA SER A 45 -11.67 -23.58 -7.02
C SER A 45 -10.76 -24.49 -6.19
N GLN A 46 -11.23 -24.95 -5.02
CA GLN A 46 -10.44 -25.82 -4.14
C GLN A 46 -10.18 -27.20 -4.77
N GLU A 47 -11.20 -27.78 -5.41
CA GLU A 47 -11.04 -29.05 -6.12
C GLU A 47 -10.08 -28.91 -7.30
N TRP A 48 -10.15 -27.79 -8.03
CA TRP A 48 -9.20 -27.51 -9.11
C TRP A 48 -7.77 -27.34 -8.60
N LEU A 49 -7.54 -26.62 -7.50
CA LEU A 49 -6.20 -26.44 -6.95
C LEU A 49 -5.54 -27.79 -6.61
N VAL A 50 -6.29 -28.72 -6.00
CA VAL A 50 -5.79 -30.07 -5.71
C VAL A 50 -5.43 -30.82 -7.01
N ILE A 51 -6.32 -30.83 -8.00
CA ILE A 51 -6.08 -31.52 -9.27
C ILE A 51 -4.90 -30.92 -10.03
N LEU A 52 -4.75 -29.59 -10.02
CA LEU A 52 -3.68 -28.87 -10.72
C LEU A 52 -2.33 -29.11 -10.05
N GLU A 53 -2.29 -29.17 -8.72
CA GLU A 53 -1.09 -29.51 -7.95
C GLU A 53 -0.63 -30.95 -8.22
N GLU A 54 -1.55 -31.91 -8.29
CA GLU A 54 -1.25 -33.33 -8.60
C GLU A 54 -0.58 -33.53 -9.97
N VAL A 55 -0.76 -32.58 -10.90
CA VAL A 55 -0.20 -32.64 -12.26
C VAL A 55 0.81 -31.55 -12.55
N ASP A 56 1.40 -30.98 -11.49
CA ASP A 56 2.48 -30.01 -11.55
C ASP A 56 2.13 -28.78 -12.42
N ILE A 57 0.88 -28.32 -12.33
CA ILE A 57 0.47 -27.03 -12.88
C ILE A 57 0.45 -25.99 -11.77
N PRO A 58 1.23 -24.89 -11.91
CA PRO A 58 1.20 -23.81 -10.95
C PRO A 58 -0.16 -23.08 -11.04
N ALA A 59 -0.91 -23.15 -9.95
CA ALA A 59 -2.16 -22.43 -9.78
C ALA A 59 -2.27 -21.91 -8.34
N GLY A 60 -3.03 -20.84 -8.15
CA GLY A 60 -3.27 -20.24 -6.85
C GLY A 60 -4.63 -19.57 -6.78
N PRO A 61 -5.19 -19.38 -5.57
CA PRO A 61 -6.45 -18.70 -5.40
C PRO A 61 -6.33 -17.22 -5.80
N VAL A 62 -7.44 -16.66 -6.31
CA VAL A 62 -7.59 -15.22 -6.49
C VAL A 62 -8.05 -14.65 -5.14
N ASN A 63 -7.14 -13.95 -4.45
CA ASN A 63 -7.41 -13.38 -3.12
C ASN A 63 -8.03 -11.98 -3.23
N SER A 64 -9.00 -11.69 -2.38
CA SER A 64 -9.47 -10.32 -2.11
C SER A 64 -8.46 -9.56 -1.24
N PRO A 65 -8.52 -8.22 -1.17
CA PRO A 65 -7.69 -7.44 -0.24
C PRO A 65 -7.80 -7.89 1.22
N GLU A 66 -8.99 -8.30 1.66
CA GLU A 66 -9.27 -8.78 3.02
C GLU A 66 -8.58 -10.12 3.30
N ASP A 67 -8.51 -11.01 2.30
CA ASP A 67 -7.83 -12.31 2.42
C ASP A 67 -6.32 -12.15 2.66
N LEU A 68 -5.73 -11.07 2.14
CA LEU A 68 -4.29 -10.81 2.29
C LEU A 68 -3.90 -10.63 3.75
N LEU A 69 -4.76 -10.01 4.56
CA LEU A 69 -4.48 -9.75 5.99
C LEU A 69 -4.34 -11.05 6.79
N ASN A 70 -4.99 -12.12 6.35
CA ASN A 70 -4.99 -13.43 6.99
C ASN A 70 -4.11 -14.45 6.26
N CYS A 71 -3.40 -14.06 5.20
CA CYS A 71 -2.57 -14.97 4.42
C CYS A 71 -1.36 -15.46 5.26
N PRO A 72 -1.21 -16.78 5.48
CA PRO A 72 -0.13 -17.31 6.34
C PRO A 72 1.27 -16.88 5.91
N HIS A 73 1.50 -16.82 4.60
CA HIS A 73 2.78 -16.36 4.06
C HIS A 73 3.02 -14.88 4.36
N LEU A 74 2.01 -14.02 4.15
CA LEU A 74 2.12 -12.58 4.41
C LEU A 74 2.29 -12.28 5.90
N THR A 75 1.67 -13.05 6.79
CA THR A 75 1.94 -13.01 8.23
C THR A 75 3.38 -13.43 8.54
N ALA A 76 3.87 -14.53 7.98
CA ALA A 76 5.21 -15.06 8.23
C ALA A 76 6.31 -14.07 7.81
N VAL A 77 6.13 -13.36 6.69
CA VAL A 77 7.07 -12.33 6.20
C VAL A 77 6.79 -10.94 6.79
N LYS A 78 5.87 -10.83 7.76
CA LYS A 78 5.45 -9.58 8.41
C LYS A 78 5.13 -8.51 7.35
N MET A 79 4.24 -8.82 6.41
CA MET A 79 3.90 -7.94 5.29
C MET A 79 3.17 -6.67 5.74
N PHE A 80 2.37 -6.77 6.80
CA PHE A 80 1.56 -5.68 7.32
C PHE A 80 1.96 -5.34 8.76
N PRO A 81 3.14 -4.74 8.99
CA PRO A 81 3.53 -4.28 10.31
C PRO A 81 2.71 -3.06 10.72
N GLU A 82 2.27 -3.04 11.98
CA GLU A 82 1.56 -1.90 12.54
C GLU A 82 2.56 -0.87 13.09
N VAL A 83 2.30 0.40 12.79
CA VAL A 83 3.10 1.56 13.23
C VAL A 83 2.15 2.63 13.75
N ASP A 84 2.55 3.32 14.81
CA ASP A 84 1.78 4.44 15.38
C ASP A 84 2.20 5.75 14.71
N HIS A 85 1.32 6.34 13.92
CA HIS A 85 1.54 7.66 13.34
C HIS A 85 1.08 8.75 14.33
N PRO A 86 1.86 9.84 14.52
CA PRO A 86 1.49 10.92 15.44
C PRO A 86 0.11 11.55 15.18
N THR A 87 -0.30 11.64 13.91
CA THR A 87 -1.59 12.23 13.49
C THR A 87 -2.64 11.19 13.08
N GLU A 88 -2.27 10.20 12.25
CA GLU A 88 -3.20 9.22 11.68
C GLU A 88 -3.52 8.05 12.62
N GLY A 89 -2.82 7.94 13.75
CA GLY A 89 -2.94 6.82 14.67
C GLY A 89 -2.33 5.53 14.12
N ARG A 90 -2.86 4.38 14.53
CA ARG A 90 -2.32 3.07 14.17
C ARG A 90 -2.57 2.77 12.69
N MET A 91 -1.51 2.56 11.93
CA MET A 91 -1.55 2.31 10.50
C MET A 91 -0.54 1.23 10.09
N THR A 92 -0.59 0.82 8.81
CA THR A 92 0.36 -0.15 8.26
C THR A 92 1.28 0.51 7.24
N HIS A 93 2.59 0.37 7.43
CA HIS A 93 3.59 0.87 6.47
C HIS A 93 4.81 -0.06 6.40
N LYS A 94 5.16 -0.52 5.20
CA LYS A 94 6.28 -1.43 4.98
C LYS A 94 7.05 -1.06 3.71
N VAL A 95 8.38 -1.14 3.80
CA VAL A 95 9.26 -1.21 2.63
C VAL A 95 9.22 -2.64 2.08
N PRO A 96 8.81 -2.85 0.81
CA PRO A 96 8.54 -4.20 0.28
C PRO A 96 9.79 -5.05 0.02
N VAL A 97 10.97 -4.54 0.38
CA VAL A 97 12.26 -5.20 0.22
C VAL A 97 12.94 -5.35 1.57
N SER A 98 13.69 -6.44 1.73
CA SER A 98 14.47 -6.74 2.94
C SER A 98 15.93 -6.92 2.58
N PHE A 99 16.81 -6.27 3.33
CA PHE A 99 18.26 -6.39 3.16
C PHE A 99 18.88 -6.95 4.44
N SER A 100 19.85 -7.86 4.31
CA SER A 100 20.50 -8.51 5.44
C SER A 100 21.45 -7.59 6.23
N LYS A 101 22.11 -6.65 5.55
CA LYS A 101 23.08 -5.72 6.17
C LYS A 101 22.49 -4.37 6.56
N THR A 102 21.50 -3.90 5.79
CA THR A 102 20.86 -2.60 5.98
C THR A 102 19.34 -2.79 5.96
N PRO A 103 18.75 -3.44 6.98
CA PRO A 103 17.33 -3.69 7.01
C PRO A 103 16.55 -2.42 6.70
N GLY A 104 15.65 -2.45 5.71
CA GLY A 104 14.76 -1.33 5.44
C GLY A 104 13.73 -1.19 6.57
N GLY A 105 13.04 -0.07 6.62
CA GLY A 105 12.02 0.15 7.64
C GLY A 105 11.46 1.57 7.62
N LEU A 106 10.48 1.80 8.49
CA LEU A 106 10.03 3.15 8.81
C LEU A 106 10.94 3.70 9.90
N TYR A 107 11.81 4.64 9.54
CA TYR A 107 12.72 5.30 10.47
C TYR A 107 12.12 6.59 11.04
N GLU A 108 11.32 7.26 10.23
CA GLU A 108 10.67 8.52 10.57
C GLU A 108 9.37 8.65 9.77
N HIS A 109 8.35 9.24 10.38
CA HIS A 109 7.09 9.53 9.71
C HIS A 109 7.22 10.74 8.79
N ALA A 110 6.24 10.91 7.89
CA ALA A 110 6.16 12.11 7.08
C ALA A 110 6.02 13.34 7.99
N LYS A 111 6.93 14.30 7.82
CA LYS A 111 6.93 15.56 8.56
C LYS A 111 5.71 16.39 8.22
N VAL A 112 5.15 17.08 9.21
CA VAL A 112 4.11 18.07 8.92
C VAL A 112 4.70 19.27 8.21
N LEU A 113 3.86 20.00 7.47
CA LEU A 113 4.31 21.17 6.74
C LEU A 113 4.89 22.21 7.70
N GLY A 114 6.16 22.55 7.48
CA GLY A 114 6.89 23.53 8.26
C GLY A 114 7.54 23.00 9.55
N GLU A 115 7.53 21.68 9.80
CA GLU A 115 8.12 21.07 11.01
C GLU A 115 9.64 21.27 11.10
N ASN A 116 10.35 21.09 9.98
CA ASN A 116 11.81 21.21 9.95
C ASN A 116 12.31 22.57 9.46
N THR A 117 11.43 23.56 9.26
CA THR A 117 11.79 24.87 8.68
C THR A 117 12.90 25.55 9.48
N GLU A 118 12.72 25.70 10.79
CA GLU A 118 13.67 26.38 11.67
C GLU A 118 14.99 25.60 11.74
N GLN A 119 14.94 24.29 11.99
CA GLN A 119 16.12 23.43 12.05
C GLN A 119 16.97 23.53 10.78
N ILE A 120 16.35 23.47 9.60
CA ILE A 120 17.07 23.57 8.32
C ILE A 120 17.70 24.95 8.15
N LEU A 121 17.02 26.03 8.52
CA LEU A 121 17.57 27.39 8.41
C LEU A 121 18.74 27.61 9.38
N SER A 122 18.63 27.10 10.61
CA SER A 122 19.73 27.10 11.58
C SER A 122 20.92 26.27 11.09
N ASP A 123 20.69 25.08 10.50
CA ASP A 123 21.74 24.24 9.92
C ASP A 123 22.45 24.92 8.74
N LEU A 124 21.75 25.81 8.03
CA LEU A 124 22.31 26.65 6.97
C LEU A 124 23.06 27.89 7.51
N GLY A 125 23.06 28.11 8.83
CA GLY A 125 23.81 29.17 9.50
C GLY A 125 23.08 30.49 9.62
N LEU A 126 21.75 30.53 9.45
CA LEU A 126 20.97 31.74 9.75
C LEU A 126 20.88 31.94 11.26
N SER A 127 20.93 33.21 11.66
CA SER A 127 20.72 33.58 13.07
C SER A 127 19.24 33.53 13.44
N ASP A 128 18.94 33.40 14.73
CA ASP A 128 17.57 33.45 15.24
C ASP A 128 16.84 34.75 14.80
N THR A 129 17.58 35.85 14.67
CA THR A 129 17.06 37.13 14.15
C THR A 129 16.68 37.04 12.67
N ASP A 130 17.53 36.45 11.82
CA ASP A 130 17.20 36.28 10.40
C ASP A 130 15.98 35.38 10.21
N ILE A 131 15.88 34.32 11.02
CA ILE A 131 14.74 33.39 10.99
C ILE A 131 13.46 34.10 11.42
N SER A 132 13.52 34.95 12.45
CA SER A 132 12.38 35.77 12.88
C SER A 132 11.91 36.71 11.76
N ASP A 133 12.83 37.39 11.07
CA ASP A 133 12.48 38.29 9.96
C ASP A 133 11.81 37.54 8.79
N LEU A 134 12.22 36.30 8.54
CA LEU A 134 11.59 35.44 7.54
C LEU A 134 10.16 35.03 7.95
N TYR A 135 9.90 34.82 9.24
CA TYR A 135 8.55 34.59 9.75
C TYR A 135 7.67 35.84 9.61
N GLU A 136 8.19 37.01 9.99
CA GLU A 136 7.44 38.27 9.94
C GLU A 136 7.12 38.70 8.51
N SER A 137 8.04 38.48 7.57
CA SER A 137 7.81 38.74 6.14
C SER A 137 6.86 37.75 5.48
N GLY A 138 6.52 36.64 6.15
CA GLY A 138 5.68 35.56 5.63
C GLY A 138 6.37 34.70 4.57
N ALA A 139 7.69 34.83 4.41
CA ALA A 139 8.50 34.03 3.50
C ALA A 139 8.56 32.55 3.93
N ILE A 140 8.48 32.29 5.24
CA ILE A 140 8.43 30.94 5.81
C ILE A 140 7.22 30.78 6.75
N ARG A 141 6.84 29.52 7.03
CA ARG A 141 5.80 29.16 8.01
C ARG A 141 6.24 27.97 8.85
N GLY A 142 5.89 27.99 10.13
CA GLY A 142 6.16 26.90 11.07
C GLY A 142 4.99 25.93 11.16
N ALA A 143 5.23 24.77 11.77
CA ALA A 143 4.19 23.75 11.96
C ALA A 143 2.93 24.31 12.65
N SER A 144 3.09 25.07 13.73
CA SER A 144 1.97 25.63 14.52
C SER A 144 1.15 26.68 13.76
N GLN A 145 1.79 27.53 12.96
CA GLN A 145 1.13 28.60 12.18
C GLN A 145 0.38 28.04 10.96
N THR A 146 0.85 26.92 10.42
CA THR A 146 0.22 26.25 9.29
C THR A 146 -1.09 25.57 9.70
N ILE A 147 -1.13 24.95 10.89
CA ILE A 147 -2.35 24.34 11.43
C ILE A 147 -3.46 25.40 11.62
N ILE A 148 -3.15 26.57 12.19
CA ILE A 148 -4.13 27.65 12.39
C ILE A 148 -4.69 28.17 11.05
N ALA A 149 -3.83 28.34 10.03
CA ALA A 149 -4.26 28.77 8.70
C ALA A 149 -5.17 27.75 7.99
N TYR A 150 -5.00 26.44 8.27
CA TYR A 150 -5.86 25.38 7.75
C TYR A 150 -7.16 25.21 8.55
N LEU A 151 -7.14 25.39 9.87
CA LEU A 151 -8.33 25.29 10.73
C LEU A 151 -9.37 26.39 10.46
N GLY A 152 -8.97 27.54 9.90
CA GLY A 152 -9.88 28.61 9.47
C GLY A 152 -10.65 28.35 8.16
N LYS A 153 -10.30 27.30 7.41
CA LYS A 153 -10.93 26.93 6.12
C LYS A 153 -11.62 25.57 6.28
N GLY A 154 -12.87 25.58 6.76
CA GLY A 154 -13.67 24.41 7.14
C GLY A 154 -13.69 23.25 6.14
N ASN A 155 -12.66 22.40 6.18
CA ASN A 155 -12.53 21.18 5.40
C ASN A 155 -12.58 19.95 6.32
N SER A 156 -13.22 18.88 5.85
CA SER A 156 -13.52 17.65 6.59
C SER A 156 -12.31 16.83 7.04
N SER A 157 -11.08 17.24 6.70
CA SER A 157 -9.81 16.71 7.25
C SER A 157 -9.57 17.18 8.71
N MET A 158 -10.64 17.47 9.45
CA MET A 158 -10.68 18.36 10.62
C MET A 158 -10.28 17.72 11.95
N GLN A 159 -10.01 16.41 12.00
CA GLN A 159 -9.73 15.69 13.25
C GLN A 159 -8.25 15.33 13.44
N ILE A 160 -7.45 15.35 12.38
CA ILE A 160 -6.04 14.87 12.38
C ILE A 160 -5.04 15.86 13.00
N TYR A 161 -5.38 17.15 13.07
CA TYR A 161 -4.45 18.19 13.57
C TYR A 161 -4.71 18.67 15.00
N ARG A 162 -5.70 18.08 15.71
CA ARG A 162 -6.09 18.51 17.07
C ARG A 162 -5.09 18.16 18.18
N ASN A 163 -4.15 17.24 17.94
CA ASN A 163 -3.29 16.67 18.98
C ASN A 163 -1.82 17.15 18.95
N ILE A 164 -1.45 18.08 18.06
CA ILE A 164 -0.04 18.42 17.81
C ILE A 164 0.50 19.48 18.77
N THR A 165 -0.36 20.26 19.41
CA THR A 165 0.06 21.21 20.43
C THR A 165 -0.53 20.76 21.76
N ASN A 166 0.33 20.43 22.73
CA ASN A 166 -0.04 20.17 24.12
C ASN A 166 -0.52 21.45 24.83
N ILE A 167 -1.16 22.36 24.09
CA ILE A 167 -1.66 23.67 24.53
C ILE A 167 -3.14 23.48 24.91
N PRO A 168 -3.51 23.64 26.18
CA PRO A 168 -4.90 23.58 26.59
C PRO A 168 -5.71 24.67 25.87
N LEU A 169 -6.92 24.31 25.40
CA LEU A 169 -7.87 25.16 24.65
C LEU A 169 -8.17 26.54 25.29
N THR A 170 -7.79 26.75 26.54
CA THR A 170 -7.98 28.00 27.29
C THR A 170 -7.06 29.13 26.83
N GLU A 171 -5.89 28.86 26.25
CA GLU A 171 -4.92 29.89 25.84
C GLU A 171 -5.10 30.41 24.41
N ILE A 172 -5.89 29.71 23.57
CA ILE A 172 -6.09 30.07 22.14
C ILE A 172 -7.07 31.25 21.98
N LYS A 173 -7.87 31.57 23.00
CA LYS A 173 -8.81 32.71 22.94
C LYS A 173 -8.14 34.07 23.13
N ASP A 174 -7.00 34.12 23.79
CA ASP A 174 -6.35 35.38 24.14
C ASP A 174 -5.48 35.94 23.00
N THR A 175 -5.10 35.11 22.02
CA THR A 175 -4.32 35.54 20.85
C THR A 175 -5.17 36.13 19.71
N VAL A 176 -6.50 36.12 19.83
CA VAL A 176 -7.43 36.68 18.83
C VAL A 176 -8.00 38.04 19.26
N SER A 177 -7.53 38.60 20.38
CA SER A 177 -7.97 39.92 20.85
C SER A 177 -6.80 40.81 21.26
N THR A 178 -5.91 41.14 20.32
CA THR A 178 -5.27 42.47 20.21
C THR A 178 -4.81 42.67 18.77
#